data_AF-A0A7X0HGL2-F1
#
_entry.id   AF-A0A7X0HGL2-F1
#
_cell.length_a   1.000
_cell.length_b   1.000
_cell.length_c   1.000
_cell.angle_alpha   90.00
_cell.angle_beta   90.00
_cell.angle_gamma   90.00
#
_symmetry.space_group_name_H-M   'P 1'
#
loop_
_entity.id
_entity.type
_entity.pdbx_description
1 polymer ?
#
loop_
_entity_poly.entity_id
_entity_poly.type
_entity_poly.pdbx_seq_one_letter_code
_entity_poly.pdbx_strand_id
1 'polypeptide(L)'
;MGSEQIRWDSGALAHAVSDPFGQGPLPWLRGGDQYLDEEGAVVPWYAELDPATGARVPQPRRTSGPRTADDVNCQIKGFTSSGSVSPGGSVDFHVTVNPPQEFSVYVYRIGHYSGAGATKVDTSPRLSGIVQPAPLAADRTVSCHHWWQSWRLQIPEYWSLGAYVAVLTSADGHRSHIPFTVRDDRPADYLLLMPDITWQAYNLYPEDGRTGASLYHAWDERGRLLGEEDAATTVSFDRPYAGQGLPLHVGHAYDFIRWAERYGYDLAYADARDLHAGRIDTTRYRGLIFPGHDEYWSVPMRRAAERARDEGTSLVFLSANTMYWQVDLAPSPSGVPDRLLTCHKRRAPGKAALWREVDRPEQQLLGIQYAGRVPEPSALVVRNAEHWLWENSGAGEGDEIEGLVAGEADRYFPRTALPPHCGRILLAHSPYRDSEGALRHQETSLYRAPSGALVFASGTFAWSPALDRPGHVDSRIQKATANLLDRIAKGT
;
A
#
# COMPACT_ATOMS: atom_id res chain seq x y z
N MET A 1 37.64 -3.01 -25.49
CA MET A 1 37.44 -3.41 -24.09
C MET A 1 35.99 -3.15 -23.76
N GLY A 2 35.18 -4.20 -23.74
CA GLY A 2 33.72 -4.10 -23.63
C GLY A 2 33.31 -3.74 -22.21
N SER A 3 32.41 -2.75 -22.09
CA SER A 3 31.70 -2.46 -20.85
C SER A 3 30.75 -3.62 -20.55
N GLU A 4 31.01 -4.38 -19.49
CA GLU A 4 30.04 -5.33 -18.95
C GLU A 4 28.80 -4.55 -18.49
N GLN A 5 27.69 -4.69 -19.23
CA GLN A 5 26.37 -4.33 -18.76
C GLN A 5 25.96 -5.34 -17.69
N ILE A 6 26.24 -5.02 -16.42
CA ILE A 6 25.66 -5.70 -15.28
C ILE A 6 24.16 -5.38 -15.32
N ARG A 7 23.35 -6.38 -15.70
CA ARG A 7 21.89 -6.31 -15.59
C ARG A 7 21.57 -6.30 -14.10
N TRP A 8 21.31 -5.11 -13.57
CA TRP A 8 20.88 -4.93 -12.19
C TRP A 8 19.40 -5.31 -12.08
N ASP A 9 19.11 -6.40 -11.39
CA ASP A 9 17.78 -6.67 -10.86
C ASP A 9 17.55 -5.77 -9.63
N SER A 10 16.37 -5.16 -9.52
CA SER A 10 16.02 -4.24 -8.42
C SER A 10 16.19 -4.95 -7.07
N GLY A 11 17.21 -4.53 -6.31
CA GLY A 11 17.52 -5.07 -4.98
C GLY A 11 16.44 -4.80 -3.93
N ALA A 12 15.45 -3.94 -4.21
CA ALA A 12 14.33 -3.71 -3.30
C ALA A 12 13.38 -4.91 -3.20
N LEU A 13 13.22 -5.73 -4.25
CA LEU A 13 12.41 -6.95 -4.18
C LEU A 13 13.01 -8.02 -3.27
N ALA A 14 14.34 -8.03 -3.10
CA ALA A 14 15.06 -9.04 -2.31
C ALA A 14 15.20 -8.67 -0.81
N HIS A 15 15.03 -7.39 -0.45
CA HIS A 15 15.43 -6.92 0.89
C HIS A 15 14.38 -6.08 1.63
N ALA A 16 13.39 -5.50 0.95
CA ALA A 16 12.21 -4.95 1.63
C ALA A 16 11.45 -6.08 2.36
N VAL A 17 10.56 -5.74 3.31
CA VAL A 17 9.49 -6.67 3.72
C VAL A 17 8.76 -7.03 2.42
N SER A 18 9.03 -8.21 1.86
CA SER A 18 8.50 -8.60 0.56
C SER A 18 6.98 -8.65 0.70
N ASP A 19 6.27 -7.92 -0.17
CA ASP A 19 4.84 -8.14 -0.35
C ASP A 19 4.69 -9.53 -0.98
N PRO A 20 4.25 -10.57 -0.24
CA PRO A 20 4.23 -11.92 -0.78
C PRO A 20 3.20 -12.06 -1.92
N PHE A 21 2.35 -11.04 -2.11
CA PHE A 21 1.34 -11.01 -3.15
C PHE A 21 1.75 -10.15 -4.36
N GLY A 22 2.85 -9.40 -4.28
CA GLY A 22 3.26 -8.40 -5.28
C GLY A 22 2.31 -7.19 -5.38
N GLN A 23 2.34 -6.44 -6.49
CA GLN A 23 1.43 -5.29 -6.71
C GLN A 23 0.02 -5.71 -7.19
N GLY A 24 -0.24 -7.01 -7.35
CA GLY A 24 -1.45 -7.52 -8.01
C GLY A 24 -1.46 -7.21 -9.51
N PRO A 25 -2.46 -7.71 -10.26
CA PRO A 25 -2.59 -7.39 -11.68
C PRO A 25 -3.06 -5.96 -11.84
N LEU A 26 -2.14 -5.08 -12.19
CA LEU A 26 -2.49 -3.74 -12.62
C LEU A 26 -3.13 -3.83 -14.01
N PRO A 27 -4.33 -3.27 -14.22
CA PRO A 27 -5.10 -3.32 -15.47
C PRO A 27 -4.28 -2.97 -16.72
N TRP A 28 -3.33 -2.06 -16.59
CA TRP A 28 -2.47 -1.54 -17.65
C TRP A 28 -1.09 -2.20 -17.71
N LEU A 29 -0.74 -3.07 -16.75
CA LEU A 29 0.30 -4.10 -16.93
C LEU A 29 -0.18 -5.21 -17.89
N ARG A 30 -1.48 -5.26 -18.24
CA ARG A 30 -2.00 -6.13 -19.32
C ARG A 30 -1.54 -5.74 -20.73
N GLY A 31 -0.56 -4.84 -20.86
CA GLY A 31 0.08 -4.48 -22.12
C GLY A 31 1.45 -5.14 -22.24
N GLY A 32 1.49 -6.40 -22.68
CA GLY A 32 2.72 -7.13 -23.00
C GLY A 32 2.61 -8.62 -22.68
N ASP A 33 2.10 -9.36 -23.67
CA ASP A 33 2.22 -10.81 -23.85
C ASP A 33 1.48 -11.75 -22.86
N GLN A 34 0.45 -12.42 -23.40
CA GLN A 34 -0.03 -13.71 -22.90
C GLN A 34 1.09 -14.72 -23.17
N TYR A 35 1.63 -15.36 -22.13
CA TYR A 35 2.50 -16.52 -22.32
C TYR A 35 1.61 -17.68 -22.78
N LEU A 36 1.90 -18.25 -23.95
CA LEU A 36 1.27 -19.47 -24.43
C LEU A 36 2.23 -20.63 -24.17
N ASP A 37 1.75 -21.74 -23.63
CA ASP A 37 2.52 -23.00 -23.59
C ASP A 37 2.68 -23.60 -25.00
N GLU A 38 3.39 -24.74 -25.11
CA GLU A 38 3.62 -25.42 -26.39
C GLU A 38 2.31 -25.89 -27.06
N GLU A 39 1.22 -25.94 -26.28
CA GLU A 39 -0.13 -26.33 -26.67
C GLU A 39 -1.08 -25.15 -26.93
N GLY A 40 -0.65 -23.90 -26.70
CA GLY A 40 -1.43 -22.69 -26.97
C GLY A 40 -2.43 -22.28 -25.87
N ALA A 41 -2.25 -22.75 -24.63
CA ALA A 41 -3.02 -22.30 -23.47
C ALA A 41 -2.35 -21.10 -22.77
N VAL A 42 -3.17 -20.20 -22.23
CA VAL A 42 -2.73 -18.98 -21.53
C VAL A 42 -2.10 -19.34 -20.18
N VAL A 43 -0.80 -19.10 -20.04
CA VAL A 43 -0.03 -19.25 -18.80
C VAL A 43 0.05 -17.90 -18.08
N PRO A 44 -0.39 -17.78 -16.82
CA PRO A 44 -0.17 -16.58 -16.02
C PRO A 44 1.33 -16.36 -15.77
N TRP A 45 1.80 -15.11 -15.83
CA TRP A 45 3.21 -14.73 -15.69
C TRP A 45 3.84 -15.04 -14.30
N TYR A 46 3.09 -15.65 -13.39
CA TYR A 46 3.52 -16.03 -12.03
C TYR A 46 3.67 -17.55 -11.83
N ALA A 47 3.76 -18.36 -12.89
CA ALA A 47 4.20 -19.74 -12.75
C ALA A 47 5.69 -19.78 -12.34
N GLU A 48 5.96 -20.02 -11.06
CA GLU A 48 7.27 -20.48 -10.61
C GLU A 48 7.57 -21.81 -11.31
N LEU A 49 8.60 -21.83 -12.16
CA LEU A 49 9.18 -23.07 -12.63
C LEU A 49 10.01 -23.65 -11.48
N ASP A 50 9.57 -24.80 -10.97
CA ASP A 50 10.32 -25.69 -10.10
C ASP A 50 11.77 -25.84 -10.63
N PRO A 51 12.82 -25.58 -9.81
CA PRO A 51 14.22 -25.69 -10.25
C PRO A 51 14.64 -27.09 -10.72
N ALA A 52 13.77 -28.09 -10.62
CA ALA A 52 14.10 -29.48 -10.91
C ALA A 52 14.16 -29.87 -12.40
N THR A 53 13.86 -29.00 -13.36
CA THR A 53 13.94 -29.36 -14.79
C THR A 53 14.84 -28.41 -15.59
N GLY A 54 15.94 -28.95 -16.11
CA GLY A 54 16.95 -28.26 -16.92
C GLY A 54 16.47 -27.85 -18.32
N ALA A 55 15.34 -27.15 -18.43
CA ALA A 55 14.83 -26.63 -19.69
C ALA A 55 15.60 -25.35 -20.09
N ARG A 56 16.13 -25.33 -21.30
CA ARG A 56 16.84 -24.19 -21.90
C ARG A 56 15.91 -22.97 -21.99
N VAL A 57 16.32 -21.87 -21.37
CA VAL A 57 15.69 -20.54 -21.49
C VAL A 57 15.63 -20.13 -22.98
N PRO A 58 14.45 -19.94 -23.59
CA PRO A 58 14.34 -19.37 -24.93
C PRO A 58 14.81 -17.92 -24.92
N GLN A 59 15.62 -17.52 -25.91
CA GLN A 59 15.97 -16.10 -26.08
C GLN A 59 14.69 -15.29 -26.42
N PRO A 60 14.44 -14.15 -25.74
CA PRO A 60 13.26 -13.36 -26.03
C PRO A 60 13.37 -12.71 -27.41
N ARG A 61 12.39 -12.96 -28.27
CA ARG A 61 12.14 -12.15 -29.47
C ARG A 61 11.81 -10.72 -29.03
N ARG A 62 12.49 -9.72 -29.60
CA ARG A 62 12.15 -8.30 -29.42
C ARG A 62 10.71 -8.04 -29.90
N THR A 63 9.76 -7.93 -28.97
CA THR A 63 8.39 -7.46 -29.24
C THR A 63 8.24 -5.99 -28.87
N SER A 64 7.40 -5.27 -29.61
CA SER A 64 7.10 -3.84 -29.47
C SER A 64 6.13 -3.58 -28.31
N GLY A 65 6.46 -4.06 -27.11
CA GLY A 65 5.71 -3.81 -25.88
C GLY A 65 6.16 -2.52 -25.17
N PRO A 66 5.30 -1.93 -24.32
CA PRO A 66 5.71 -0.84 -23.44
C PRO A 66 6.85 -1.29 -22.53
N ARG A 67 7.84 -0.42 -22.34
CA ARG A 67 9.03 -0.69 -21.53
C ARG A 67 8.86 -0.05 -20.17
N THR A 68 9.23 -0.77 -19.14
CA THR A 68 9.35 -0.21 -17.79
C THR A 68 10.50 0.81 -17.74
N ALA A 69 10.29 1.97 -17.11
CA ALA A 69 11.38 2.87 -16.75
C ALA A 69 12.02 2.42 -15.43
N ASP A 70 13.32 2.60 -15.30
CA ASP A 70 14.09 2.27 -14.11
C ASP A 70 14.71 3.52 -13.47
N ASP A 71 15.21 3.41 -12.24
CA ASP A 71 15.80 4.54 -11.50
C ASP A 71 17.25 4.84 -11.91
N VAL A 72 17.93 3.87 -12.55
CA VAL A 72 19.36 3.99 -12.94
C VAL A 72 19.50 4.85 -14.21
N ASN A 73 18.73 4.51 -15.24
CA ASN A 73 18.68 5.21 -16.52
C ASN A 73 17.72 6.39 -16.48
N CYS A 74 16.72 6.34 -15.58
CA CYS A 74 15.75 7.40 -15.34
C CYS A 74 15.03 7.83 -16.63
N GLN A 75 14.60 6.86 -17.46
CA GLN A 75 14.06 7.14 -18.79
C GLN A 75 12.86 8.09 -18.73
N ILE A 76 11.97 7.85 -17.76
CA ILE A 76 10.91 8.76 -17.37
C ILE A 76 10.51 8.52 -15.92
N LYS A 77 10.48 9.57 -15.10
CA LYS A 77 10.09 9.52 -13.68
C LYS A 77 9.35 10.79 -13.29
N GLY A 78 8.47 10.71 -12.31
CA GLY A 78 7.83 11.90 -11.79
C GLY A 78 7.10 11.68 -10.48
N PHE A 79 6.61 12.78 -9.94
CA PHE A 79 5.76 12.84 -8.75
C PHE A 79 4.79 14.02 -8.88
N THR A 80 3.80 14.08 -7.99
CA THR A 80 2.88 15.20 -7.91
C THR A 80 3.15 16.07 -6.69
N SER A 81 2.90 17.37 -6.81
CA SER A 81 3.06 18.29 -5.68
C SER A 81 1.98 18.10 -4.62
N SER A 82 0.88 17.37 -4.85
CA SER A 82 -0.06 16.92 -3.82
C SER A 82 -0.49 15.47 -4.09
N GLY A 83 -0.64 14.68 -3.02
CA GLY A 83 -1.12 13.30 -3.11
C GLY A 83 -2.63 13.21 -3.29
N SER A 84 -3.37 14.14 -2.66
CA SER A 84 -4.82 14.25 -2.77
C SER A 84 -5.28 15.59 -3.34
N VAL A 85 -6.42 15.58 -4.03
CA VAL A 85 -7.03 16.75 -4.71
C VAL A 85 -8.55 16.61 -4.70
N SER A 86 -9.27 17.73 -4.71
CA SER A 86 -10.73 17.73 -4.90
C SER A 86 -11.15 17.98 -6.34
N PRO A 87 -12.34 17.50 -6.76
CA PRO A 87 -12.94 17.94 -8.02
C PRO A 87 -12.97 19.48 -8.10
N GLY A 88 -12.61 20.03 -9.26
CA GLY A 88 -12.40 21.47 -9.47
C GLY A 88 -11.01 21.99 -9.05
N GLY A 89 -10.21 21.18 -8.35
CA GLY A 89 -8.82 21.47 -8.02
C GLY A 89 -7.85 21.13 -9.16
N SER A 90 -6.55 21.14 -8.86
CA SER A 90 -5.51 20.78 -9.84
C SER A 90 -4.39 19.94 -9.25
N VAL A 91 -3.81 19.09 -10.09
CA VAL A 91 -2.64 18.27 -9.79
C VAL A 91 -1.46 18.74 -10.64
N ASP A 92 -0.37 19.06 -9.96
CA ASP A 92 0.87 19.54 -10.56
C ASP A 92 1.88 18.40 -10.68
N PHE A 93 2.30 18.11 -11.91
CA PHE A 93 3.21 17.04 -12.24
C PHE A 93 4.62 17.56 -12.45
N HIS A 94 5.59 16.95 -11.77
CA HIS A 94 7.01 17.21 -11.94
C HIS A 94 7.65 15.97 -12.56
N VAL A 95 8.04 16.06 -13.83
CA VAL A 95 8.49 14.91 -14.63
C VAL A 95 9.88 15.18 -15.18
N THR A 96 10.76 14.18 -15.04
CA THR A 96 12.06 14.10 -15.71
C THR A 96 12.01 13.03 -16.81
N VAL A 97 12.67 13.29 -17.93
CA VAL A 97 12.75 12.39 -19.09
C VAL A 97 14.18 12.37 -19.62
N ASN A 98 14.79 11.19 -19.69
CA ASN A 98 16.19 11.02 -20.09
C ASN A 98 16.36 9.92 -21.17
N PRO A 99 16.86 10.23 -22.38
CA PRO A 99 17.20 11.56 -22.88
C PRO A 99 15.95 12.45 -23.07
N PRO A 100 16.10 13.78 -23.18
CA PRO A 100 14.99 14.69 -23.46
C PRO A 100 14.22 14.27 -24.71
N GLN A 101 12.91 14.08 -24.57
CA GLN A 101 11.99 13.69 -25.64
C GLN A 101 10.55 14.02 -25.24
N GLU A 102 9.63 13.95 -26.19
CA GLU A 102 8.20 14.09 -25.88
C GLU A 102 7.69 12.94 -25.00
N PHE A 103 6.67 13.21 -24.20
CA PHE A 103 5.95 12.21 -23.45
C PHE A 103 4.45 12.55 -23.37
N SER A 104 3.65 11.61 -22.91
CA SER A 104 2.23 11.79 -22.61
C SER A 104 1.90 11.20 -21.25
N VAL A 105 0.84 11.73 -20.63
CA VAL A 105 0.30 11.24 -19.36
C VAL A 105 -1.09 10.69 -19.62
N TYR A 106 -1.30 9.42 -19.32
CA TYR A 106 -2.61 8.78 -19.38
C TYR A 106 -3.14 8.60 -17.97
N VAL A 107 -4.31 9.16 -17.66
CA VAL A 107 -4.86 9.12 -16.31
C VAL A 107 -5.91 8.03 -16.22
N TYR A 108 -5.76 7.15 -15.22
CA TYR A 108 -6.66 6.05 -14.96
C TYR A 108 -7.28 6.18 -13.57
N ARG A 109 -8.60 5.95 -13.47
CA ARG A 109 -9.28 5.75 -12.18
C ARG A 109 -9.28 4.27 -11.86
N ILE A 110 -8.85 3.90 -10.66
CA ILE A 110 -8.91 2.53 -10.14
C ILE A 110 -10.34 2.20 -9.72
N GLY A 111 -10.81 0.98 -9.99
CA GLY A 111 -12.20 0.59 -9.72
C GLY A 111 -12.58 -0.74 -10.36
N HIS A 112 -13.80 -1.22 -10.15
CA HIS A 112 -14.17 -2.55 -10.65
C HIS A 112 -14.20 -2.64 -12.18
N TYR A 113 -14.94 -1.74 -12.85
CA TYR A 113 -15.11 -1.65 -14.31
C TYR A 113 -15.28 -3.01 -15.02
N SER A 114 -16.28 -3.79 -14.59
CA SER A 114 -16.56 -5.12 -15.15
C SER A 114 -15.36 -6.07 -15.11
N GLY A 115 -14.51 -5.96 -14.07
CA GLY A 115 -13.30 -6.76 -13.91
C GLY A 115 -12.07 -6.24 -14.64
N ALA A 116 -12.15 -5.09 -15.32
CA ALA A 116 -10.98 -4.44 -15.92
C ALA A 116 -10.03 -3.89 -14.84
N GLY A 117 -10.54 -3.46 -13.68
CA GLY A 117 -9.75 -2.98 -12.54
C GLY A 117 -9.35 -1.49 -12.60
N ALA A 118 -9.48 -0.85 -13.77
CA ALA A 118 -9.36 0.60 -13.95
C ALA A 118 -9.98 1.01 -15.29
N THR A 119 -10.26 2.31 -15.43
CA THR A 119 -10.63 2.92 -16.70
C THR A 119 -9.78 4.16 -16.97
N LYS A 120 -9.44 4.41 -18.24
CA LYS A 120 -8.75 5.64 -18.63
C LYS A 120 -9.77 6.77 -18.65
N VAL A 121 -9.53 7.82 -17.87
CA VAL A 121 -10.44 8.97 -17.76
C VAL A 121 -9.95 10.19 -18.53
N ASP A 122 -8.65 10.30 -18.77
CA ASP A 122 -8.06 11.48 -19.41
C ASP A 122 -6.70 11.19 -20.06
N THR A 123 -6.24 12.10 -20.89
CA THR A 123 -4.94 12.05 -21.57
C THR A 123 -4.40 13.46 -21.77
N SER A 124 -3.15 13.69 -21.36
CA SER A 124 -2.48 14.97 -21.57
C SER A 124 -2.27 15.25 -23.07
N PRO A 125 -2.02 16.51 -23.47
CA PRO A 125 -1.34 16.76 -24.74
C PRO A 125 0.04 16.09 -24.78
N ARG A 126 0.69 16.08 -25.94
CA ARG A 126 2.13 15.76 -26.00
C ARG A 126 2.91 16.86 -25.28
N LEU A 127 3.71 16.46 -24.31
CA LEU A 127 4.50 17.35 -23.45
C LEU A 127 5.97 17.20 -23.83
N SER A 128 6.70 18.31 -23.84
CA SER A 128 8.16 18.29 -24.02
C SER A 128 8.83 17.87 -22.71
N GLY A 129 9.47 16.70 -22.71
CA GLY A 129 10.24 16.20 -21.56
C GLY A 129 11.65 16.77 -21.54
N ILE A 130 12.11 17.14 -20.36
CA ILE A 130 13.48 17.59 -20.08
C ILE A 130 14.11 16.68 -19.03
N VAL A 131 15.44 16.66 -18.98
CA VAL A 131 16.16 16.11 -17.83
C VAL A 131 16.09 17.15 -16.71
N GLN A 132 15.39 16.83 -15.63
CA GLN A 132 15.35 17.66 -14.43
C GLN A 132 16.71 17.60 -13.70
N PRO A 133 17.04 18.59 -12.85
CA PRO A 133 18.26 18.53 -12.05
C PRO A 133 18.29 17.28 -11.17
N ALA A 134 19.48 16.74 -10.90
CA ALA A 134 19.63 15.55 -10.06
C ALA A 134 18.94 15.74 -8.68
N PRO A 135 18.39 14.66 -8.08
CA PRO A 135 17.85 14.71 -6.73
C PRO A 135 18.85 15.28 -5.73
N LEU A 136 18.37 16.08 -4.78
CA LEU A 136 19.17 16.56 -3.66
C LEU A 136 19.12 15.52 -2.54
N ALA A 137 20.24 15.29 -1.87
CA ALA A 137 20.32 14.42 -0.71
C ALA A 137 21.02 15.16 0.45
N ALA A 138 20.35 15.22 1.60
CA ALA A 138 20.92 15.73 2.86
C ALA A 138 20.68 14.68 3.95
N ASP A 139 21.74 14.16 4.56
CA ASP A 139 21.67 13.07 5.55
C ASP A 139 20.78 11.90 5.10
N ARG A 140 20.96 11.46 3.84
CA ARG A 140 20.15 10.44 3.14
C ARG A 140 18.69 10.81 2.87
N THR A 141 18.23 11.99 3.30
CA THR A 141 16.91 12.50 2.91
C THR A 141 16.97 12.96 1.45
N VAL A 142 16.40 12.15 0.54
CA VAL A 142 16.33 12.46 -0.89
C VAL A 142 15.11 13.33 -1.18
N SER A 143 15.27 14.39 -1.99
CA SER A 143 14.18 15.27 -2.44
C SER A 143 14.42 15.80 -3.85
N CYS A 144 13.31 15.96 -4.58
CA CYS A 144 13.22 16.52 -5.94
C CYS A 144 12.32 17.77 -5.96
N HIS A 145 12.07 18.42 -4.82
CA HIS A 145 11.18 19.58 -4.70
C HIS A 145 11.56 20.78 -5.61
N HIS A 146 12.80 20.82 -6.10
CA HIS A 146 13.32 21.84 -7.02
C HIS A 146 13.08 21.53 -8.49
N TRP A 147 12.47 20.39 -8.83
CA TRP A 147 12.08 20.07 -10.20
C TRP A 147 11.04 21.05 -10.72
N TRP A 148 11.19 21.50 -11.96
CA TRP A 148 10.19 22.37 -12.58
C TRP A 148 8.90 21.59 -12.86
N GLN A 149 7.76 22.27 -12.71
CA GLN A 149 6.47 21.72 -13.08
C GLN A 149 6.44 21.47 -14.60
N SER A 150 6.16 20.22 -15.00
CA SER A 150 6.07 19.82 -16.40
C SER A 150 4.65 19.98 -16.96
N TRP A 151 3.63 19.74 -16.14
CA TRP A 151 2.23 19.83 -16.54
C TRP A 151 1.31 20.04 -15.33
N ARG A 152 0.18 20.72 -15.55
CA ARG A 152 -0.90 20.88 -14.58
C ARG A 152 -2.18 20.28 -15.16
N LEU A 153 -2.75 19.34 -14.43
CA LEU A 153 -4.04 18.75 -14.73
C LEU A 153 -5.12 19.45 -13.90
N GLN A 154 -6.08 20.10 -14.55
CA GLN A 154 -7.29 20.55 -13.89
C GLN A 154 -8.22 19.35 -13.70
N ILE A 155 -8.67 19.09 -12.48
CA ILE A 155 -9.57 17.99 -12.18
C ILE A 155 -11.00 18.47 -12.47
N PRO A 156 -11.69 17.94 -13.50
CA PRO A 156 -13.06 18.33 -13.79
C PRO A 156 -14.00 18.00 -12.63
N GLU A 157 -15.02 18.82 -12.42
CA GLU A 157 -16.01 18.63 -11.33
C GLU A 157 -16.78 17.30 -11.43
N TYR A 158 -16.90 16.73 -12.62
CA TYR A 158 -17.61 15.47 -12.85
C TYR A 158 -16.76 14.21 -12.61
N TRP A 159 -15.48 14.35 -12.26
CA TRP A 159 -14.65 13.19 -11.96
C TRP A 159 -15.13 12.49 -10.71
N SER A 160 -15.33 11.17 -10.82
CA SER A 160 -15.66 10.34 -9.67
C SER A 160 -14.54 10.37 -8.64
N LEU A 161 -14.86 10.35 -7.35
CA LEU A 161 -13.86 10.17 -6.30
C LEU A 161 -13.17 8.81 -6.44
N GLY A 162 -11.94 8.69 -5.95
CA GLY A 162 -11.23 7.42 -5.97
C GLY A 162 -9.72 7.54 -5.94
N ALA A 163 -9.07 6.39 -5.99
CA ALA A 163 -7.66 6.28 -6.29
C ALA A 163 -7.45 6.39 -7.81
N TYR A 164 -6.42 7.12 -8.20
CA TYR A 164 -6.02 7.36 -9.59
C TYR A 164 -4.54 7.04 -9.79
N VAL A 165 -4.18 6.72 -11.03
CA VAL A 165 -2.80 6.57 -11.46
C VAL A 165 -2.59 7.33 -12.76
N ALA A 166 -1.60 8.22 -12.76
CA ALA A 166 -1.07 8.84 -13.96
C ALA A 166 0.05 7.96 -14.53
N VAL A 167 -0.12 7.47 -15.76
CA VAL A 167 0.86 6.68 -16.49
C VAL A 167 1.65 7.61 -17.40
N LEU A 168 2.88 7.91 -17.02
CA LEU A 168 3.84 8.63 -17.85
C LEU A 168 4.32 7.69 -18.95
N THR A 169 4.33 8.14 -20.21
CA THR A 169 4.83 7.36 -21.35
C THR A 169 5.69 8.24 -22.25
N SER A 170 6.99 7.98 -22.34
CA SER A 170 7.91 8.67 -23.26
C SER A 170 7.67 8.24 -24.71
N ALA A 171 8.17 9.03 -25.67
CA ALA A 171 8.03 8.76 -27.11
C ALA A 171 8.67 7.43 -27.54
N ASP A 172 9.76 7.02 -26.88
CA ASP A 172 10.38 5.71 -27.05
C ASP A 172 9.66 4.56 -26.29
N GLY A 173 8.56 4.85 -25.58
CA GLY A 173 7.68 3.85 -24.99
C GLY A 173 8.09 3.37 -23.60
N HIS A 174 9.01 4.05 -22.91
CA HIS A 174 9.24 3.83 -21.47
C HIS A 174 8.09 4.39 -20.63
N ARG A 175 7.76 3.70 -19.53
CA ARG A 175 6.65 4.04 -18.64
C ARG A 175 7.05 4.11 -17.18
N SER A 176 6.45 5.07 -16.48
CA SER A 176 6.44 5.16 -15.02
C SER A 176 5.09 5.68 -14.55
N HIS A 177 4.80 5.54 -13.26
CA HIS A 177 3.48 5.78 -12.69
C HIS A 177 3.56 6.83 -11.59
N ILE A 178 2.44 7.50 -11.35
CA ILE A 178 2.26 8.38 -10.19
C ILE A 178 0.86 8.14 -9.63
N PRO A 179 0.70 7.53 -8.44
CA PRO A 179 -0.59 7.44 -7.79
C PRO A 179 -0.99 8.80 -7.22
N PHE A 180 -2.30 9.09 -7.23
CA PHE A 180 -2.89 10.21 -6.53
C PHE A 180 -4.36 9.92 -6.19
N THR A 181 -4.95 10.69 -5.28
CA THR A 181 -6.31 10.48 -4.78
C THR A 181 -7.18 11.67 -5.17
N VAL A 182 -8.34 11.42 -5.77
CA VAL A 182 -9.39 12.44 -5.93
C VAL A 182 -10.43 12.23 -4.84
N ARG A 183 -10.60 13.23 -3.97
CA ARG A 183 -11.44 13.16 -2.78
C ARG A 183 -12.26 14.43 -2.57
N ASP A 184 -13.34 14.31 -1.82
CA ASP A 184 -14.10 15.45 -1.33
C ASP A 184 -14.45 15.24 0.15
N ASP A 185 -15.35 16.07 0.67
CA ASP A 185 -15.85 15.97 2.04
C ASP A 185 -17.29 15.43 2.08
N ARG A 186 -17.78 14.76 1.02
CA ARG A 186 -19.16 14.27 1.01
C ARG A 186 -19.34 13.18 2.08
N PRO A 187 -20.50 13.10 2.74
CA PRO A 187 -20.85 11.92 3.53
C PRO A 187 -20.88 10.66 2.66
N ALA A 188 -20.43 9.55 3.22
CA ALA A 188 -20.48 8.23 2.62
C ALA A 188 -20.60 7.16 3.71
N ASP A 189 -21.01 5.94 3.37
CA ASP A 189 -21.03 4.86 4.37
C ASP A 189 -19.61 4.57 4.89
N TYR A 190 -18.60 4.56 4.01
CA TYR A 190 -17.22 4.28 4.39
C TYR A 190 -16.22 5.29 3.85
N LEU A 191 -15.19 5.57 4.65
CA LEU A 191 -13.99 6.28 4.20
C LEU A 191 -12.83 5.30 4.05
N LEU A 192 -12.32 5.18 2.83
CA LEU A 192 -11.09 4.43 2.55
C LEU A 192 -9.87 5.33 2.75
N LEU A 193 -8.94 4.91 3.61
CA LEU A 193 -7.70 5.64 3.89
C LEU A 193 -6.52 5.00 3.15
N MET A 194 -5.96 5.71 2.18
CA MET A 194 -4.77 5.29 1.45
C MET A 194 -3.54 5.47 2.35
N PRO A 195 -2.71 4.43 2.58
CA PRO A 195 -1.62 4.48 3.54
C PRO A 195 -0.37 5.16 2.96
N ASP A 196 -0.53 6.39 2.47
CA ASP A 196 0.51 7.13 1.74
C ASP A 196 1.74 7.47 2.60
N ILE A 197 1.57 7.58 3.91
CA ILE A 197 2.67 7.70 4.88
C ILE A 197 3.52 6.43 4.91
N THR A 198 2.89 5.25 5.03
CA THR A 198 3.58 3.96 5.02
C THR A 198 4.24 3.71 3.66
N TRP A 199 3.56 4.01 2.57
CA TRP A 199 4.12 3.96 1.22
C TRP A 199 5.40 4.80 1.09
N GLN A 200 5.41 6.00 1.66
CA GLN A 200 6.58 6.87 1.60
C GLN A 200 7.72 6.42 2.52
N ALA A 201 7.39 5.82 3.67
CA ALA A 201 8.35 5.20 4.58
C ALA A 201 9.17 4.11 3.89
N TYR A 202 8.56 3.32 3.01
CA TYR A 202 9.21 2.24 2.26
C TYR A 202 9.88 2.70 0.95
N ASN A 203 9.61 3.92 0.47
CA ASN A 203 10.09 4.39 -0.83
C ASN A 203 11.63 4.55 -0.84
N LEU A 204 12.35 3.64 -1.52
CA LEU A 204 13.82 3.63 -1.64
C LEU A 204 14.33 4.54 -2.78
N TYR A 205 13.51 5.44 -3.32
CA TYR A 205 13.89 6.23 -4.49
C TYR A 205 15.13 7.12 -4.26
N PRO A 206 16.04 7.22 -5.24
CA PRO A 206 16.13 6.36 -6.43
C PRO A 206 16.82 5.02 -6.12
N GLU A 207 16.34 3.92 -6.69
CA GLU A 207 17.08 2.65 -6.69
C GLU A 207 18.22 2.65 -7.74
N ASP A 208 19.15 3.59 -7.58
CA ASP A 208 20.31 3.80 -8.45
C ASP A 208 21.58 3.10 -7.94
N GLY A 209 21.49 2.41 -6.80
CA GLY A 209 22.63 1.78 -6.14
C GLY A 209 23.56 2.77 -5.44
N ARG A 210 23.16 4.02 -5.17
CA ARG A 210 24.05 5.05 -4.62
C ARG A 210 23.40 6.05 -3.68
N THR A 211 22.23 6.59 -4.03
CA THR A 211 21.65 7.76 -3.36
C THR A 211 20.32 7.48 -2.68
N GLY A 212 19.58 6.47 -3.14
CA GLY A 212 18.27 6.12 -2.60
C GLY A 212 18.27 5.77 -1.12
N ALA A 213 17.23 6.22 -0.43
CA ALA A 213 16.99 5.86 0.96
C ALA A 213 15.50 5.89 1.31
N SER A 214 15.12 4.96 2.18
CA SER A 214 13.83 4.83 2.84
C SER A 214 14.05 4.81 4.37
N LEU A 215 12.98 4.63 5.15
CA LEU A 215 13.08 4.41 6.60
C LEU A 215 13.50 2.97 6.97
N TYR A 216 13.80 2.13 5.97
CA TYR A 216 14.16 0.73 6.16
C TYR A 216 15.50 0.36 5.50
N HIS A 217 15.83 1.01 4.38
CA HIS A 217 17.07 0.79 3.65
C HIS A 217 17.70 2.08 3.17
N ALA A 218 19.00 2.04 2.91
CA ALA A 218 19.70 3.11 2.21
C ALA A 218 20.88 2.55 1.43
N TRP A 219 21.26 3.22 0.36
CA TRP A 219 22.49 2.91 -0.36
C TRP A 219 23.69 3.60 0.31
N ASP A 220 24.84 2.92 0.33
CA ASP A 220 26.12 3.52 0.67
C ASP A 220 26.91 3.94 -0.58
N GLU A 221 27.99 4.71 -0.38
CA GLU A 221 28.85 5.19 -1.48
C GLU A 221 29.52 4.06 -2.29
N ARG A 222 29.54 2.83 -1.75
CA ARG A 222 30.13 1.64 -2.38
C ARG A 222 29.07 0.79 -3.10
N GLY A 223 27.82 1.24 -3.13
CA GLY A 223 26.69 0.55 -3.73
C GLY A 223 26.24 -0.69 -2.98
N ARG A 224 26.44 -0.74 -1.66
CA ARG A 224 25.84 -1.75 -0.79
C ARG A 224 24.51 -1.25 -0.26
N LEU A 225 23.53 -2.13 -0.22
CA LEU A 225 22.26 -1.88 0.43
C LEU A 225 22.41 -2.08 1.93
N LEU A 226 22.20 -1.00 2.69
CA LEU A 226 22.27 -1.00 4.15
C LEU A 226 20.90 -1.32 4.75
N GLY A 227 20.92 -1.90 5.95
CA GLY A 227 19.72 -2.24 6.72
C GLY A 227 19.17 -1.07 7.53
N GLU A 228 18.16 -1.36 8.34
CA GLU A 228 17.38 -0.38 9.11
C GLU A 228 18.23 0.51 10.03
N GLU A 229 19.28 -0.04 10.65
CA GLU A 229 20.17 0.69 11.56
C GLU A 229 20.83 1.91 10.90
N ASP A 230 21.14 1.77 9.61
CA ASP A 230 21.79 2.80 8.82
C ASP A 230 20.80 3.55 7.90
N ALA A 231 19.52 3.16 7.81
CA ALA A 231 18.52 3.79 6.93
C ALA A 231 18.31 5.31 7.14
N ALA A 232 17.54 5.98 6.29
CA ALA A 232 17.22 7.39 6.54
C ALA A 232 16.33 7.53 7.79
N THR A 233 16.53 8.59 8.58
CA THR A 233 15.60 8.93 9.67
C THR A 233 14.41 9.73 9.15
N THR A 234 14.63 10.48 8.07
CA THR A 234 13.65 11.38 7.44
C THR A 234 13.59 11.11 5.95
N VAL A 235 12.39 11.13 5.38
CA VAL A 235 12.14 11.01 3.94
C VAL A 235 11.20 12.11 3.47
N SER A 236 11.38 12.59 2.23
CA SER A 236 10.53 13.66 1.64
C SER A 236 9.45 13.06 0.76
N PHE A 237 8.23 13.61 0.76
CA PHE A 237 7.18 13.29 -0.22
C PHE A 237 7.41 13.91 -1.61
N ASP A 238 8.32 14.88 -1.72
CA ASP A 238 8.59 15.59 -2.97
C ASP A 238 9.61 14.81 -3.82
N ARG A 239 9.31 13.55 -4.12
CA ARG A 239 10.14 12.65 -4.93
C ARG A 239 9.30 11.55 -5.58
N PRO A 240 9.73 11.01 -6.73
CA PRO A 240 9.10 9.83 -7.33
C PRO A 240 9.07 8.61 -6.40
N TYR A 241 8.19 7.66 -6.71
CA TYR A 241 8.33 6.30 -6.20
C TYR A 241 9.39 5.54 -6.99
N ALA A 242 10.14 4.69 -6.30
CA ALA A 242 11.16 3.84 -6.91
C ALA A 242 10.58 2.85 -7.94
N GLY A 243 11.46 2.23 -8.73
CA GLY A 243 11.09 1.11 -9.59
C GLY A 243 10.09 1.50 -10.68
N GLN A 244 8.82 1.11 -10.58
CA GLN A 244 7.81 1.48 -11.58
C GLN A 244 7.14 2.83 -11.34
N GLY A 245 7.46 3.54 -10.25
CA GLY A 245 6.69 4.70 -9.82
C GLY A 245 5.41 4.33 -9.05
N LEU A 246 5.34 3.10 -8.54
CA LEU A 246 4.22 2.66 -7.71
C LEU A 246 4.72 2.29 -6.30
N PRO A 247 3.95 2.63 -5.25
CA PRO A 247 4.29 2.26 -3.90
C PRO A 247 4.35 0.74 -3.69
N LEU A 248 5.20 0.32 -2.75
CA LEU A 248 5.11 -1.02 -2.18
C LEU A 248 3.75 -1.19 -1.50
N HIS A 249 3.14 -2.37 -1.60
CA HIS A 249 1.81 -2.71 -1.05
C HIS A 249 0.61 -1.96 -1.64
N VAL A 250 0.76 -1.13 -2.67
CA VAL A 250 -0.37 -0.39 -3.28
C VAL A 250 -1.50 -1.32 -3.75
N GLY A 251 -1.16 -2.54 -4.19
CA GLY A 251 -2.11 -3.54 -4.67
C GLY A 251 -3.17 -3.93 -3.64
N HIS A 252 -2.84 -3.90 -2.34
CA HIS A 252 -3.79 -4.24 -1.27
C HIS A 252 -4.99 -3.30 -1.26
N ALA A 253 -4.73 -2.00 -1.41
CA ALA A 253 -5.79 -1.00 -1.54
C ALA A 253 -6.61 -1.20 -2.82
N TYR A 254 -5.96 -1.55 -3.93
CA TYR A 254 -6.64 -1.76 -5.21
C TYR A 254 -7.53 -3.00 -5.22
N ASP A 255 -7.13 -4.09 -4.54
CA ASP A 255 -7.96 -5.29 -4.38
C ASP A 255 -9.23 -4.97 -3.60
N PHE A 256 -9.12 -4.22 -2.49
CA PHE A 256 -10.28 -3.76 -1.74
C PHE A 256 -11.18 -2.86 -2.57
N ILE A 257 -10.63 -1.86 -3.27
CA ILE A 257 -11.41 -0.92 -4.11
C ILE A 257 -12.22 -1.69 -5.16
N ARG A 258 -11.58 -2.61 -5.88
CA ARG A 258 -12.24 -3.39 -6.93
C ARG A 258 -13.33 -4.29 -6.37
N TRP A 259 -13.08 -4.94 -5.24
CA TRP A 259 -14.09 -5.74 -4.56
C TRP A 259 -15.26 -4.86 -4.10
N ALA A 260 -14.98 -3.79 -3.37
CA ALA A 260 -16.02 -2.95 -2.76
C ALA A 260 -16.92 -2.29 -3.82
N GLU A 261 -16.33 -1.77 -4.91
CA GLU A 261 -17.09 -1.21 -6.01
C GLU A 261 -17.89 -2.25 -6.80
N ARG A 262 -17.40 -3.50 -6.91
CA ARG A 262 -18.17 -4.60 -7.51
C ARG A 262 -19.47 -4.86 -6.74
N TYR A 263 -19.42 -4.76 -5.42
CA TYR A 263 -20.57 -4.95 -4.53
C TYR A 263 -21.40 -3.66 -4.33
N GLY A 264 -20.96 -2.53 -4.90
CA GLY A 264 -21.71 -1.27 -4.87
C GLY A 264 -21.66 -0.52 -3.53
N TYR A 265 -20.62 -0.74 -2.72
CA TYR A 265 -20.45 0.00 -1.47
C TYR A 265 -20.18 1.49 -1.73
N ASP A 266 -20.77 2.36 -0.92
CA ASP A 266 -20.56 3.81 -1.00
C ASP A 266 -19.25 4.22 -0.32
N LEU A 267 -18.24 4.53 -1.13
CA LEU A 267 -16.90 4.87 -0.67
C LEU A 267 -16.55 6.35 -0.89
N ALA A 268 -16.11 7.01 0.17
CA ALA A 268 -15.24 8.17 0.12
C ALA A 268 -13.77 7.74 0.22
N TYR A 269 -12.85 8.64 -0.15
CA TYR A 269 -11.42 8.36 -0.20
C TYR A 269 -10.66 9.49 0.49
N ALA A 270 -9.58 9.16 1.19
CA ALA A 270 -8.62 10.14 1.70
C ALA A 270 -7.23 9.51 1.84
N ASP A 271 -6.20 10.35 1.90
CA ASP A 271 -4.85 9.89 2.22
C ASP A 271 -4.64 9.87 3.75
N ALA A 272 -3.73 9.04 4.25
CA ALA A 272 -3.38 9.02 5.67
C ALA A 272 -2.87 10.39 6.17
N ARG A 273 -2.22 11.18 5.30
CA ARG A 273 -1.90 12.59 5.58
C ARG A 273 -3.12 13.49 5.77
N ASP A 274 -4.27 13.19 5.16
CA ASP A 274 -5.51 13.95 5.42
C ASP A 274 -6.03 13.69 6.84
N LEU A 275 -5.89 12.45 7.33
CA LEU A 275 -6.21 12.08 8.72
C LEU A 275 -5.23 12.75 9.70
N HIS A 276 -3.93 12.76 9.37
CA HIS A 276 -2.92 13.47 10.14
C HIS A 276 -3.25 14.97 10.27
N ALA A 277 -3.54 15.62 9.15
CA ALA A 277 -3.79 17.06 9.09
C ALA A 277 -5.13 17.48 9.72
N GLY A 278 -5.96 16.53 10.17
CA GLY A 278 -7.28 16.81 10.72
C GLY A 278 -8.27 17.35 9.68
N ARG A 279 -8.07 17.02 8.40
CA ARG A 279 -8.95 17.44 7.29
C ARG A 279 -10.20 16.58 7.16
N ILE A 280 -10.26 15.47 7.90
CA ILE A 280 -11.33 14.49 7.84
C ILE A 280 -12.24 14.66 9.06
N ASP A 281 -13.51 14.97 8.80
CA ASP A 281 -14.59 14.83 9.78
C ASP A 281 -15.05 13.37 9.79
N THR A 282 -14.56 12.60 10.76
CA THR A 282 -14.81 11.15 10.82
C THR A 282 -16.27 10.80 11.11
N THR A 283 -17.05 11.73 11.66
CA THR A 283 -18.47 11.52 12.00
C THR A 283 -19.38 11.41 10.77
N ARG A 284 -18.86 11.77 9.58
CA ARG A 284 -19.57 11.65 8.31
C ARG A 284 -19.64 10.23 7.76
N TYR A 285 -18.93 9.29 8.39
CA TYR A 285 -18.78 7.93 7.92
C TYR A 285 -19.25 6.94 8.98
N ARG A 286 -19.76 5.79 8.54
CA ARG A 286 -20.10 4.68 9.46
C ARG A 286 -18.88 3.84 9.79
N GLY A 287 -17.91 3.77 8.87
CA GLY A 287 -16.65 3.07 9.09
C GLY A 287 -15.45 3.69 8.37
N LEU A 288 -14.29 3.67 9.03
CA LEU A 288 -12.99 3.95 8.41
C LEU A 288 -12.33 2.62 8.03
N ILE A 289 -11.91 2.51 6.76
CA ILE A 289 -11.30 1.30 6.21
C ILE A 289 -9.81 1.55 5.94
N PHE A 290 -8.97 0.69 6.51
CA PHE A 290 -7.53 0.64 6.32
C PHE A 290 -7.22 -0.62 5.50
N PRO A 291 -7.05 -0.50 4.16
CA PRO A 291 -7.20 -1.64 3.25
C PRO A 291 -5.90 -2.43 3.03
N GLY A 292 -4.81 -2.07 3.68
CA GLY A 292 -3.51 -2.71 3.45
C GLY A 292 -2.52 -2.37 4.55
N HIS A 293 -1.25 -2.63 4.28
CA HIS A 293 -0.18 -2.40 5.25
C HIS A 293 -0.07 -0.92 5.61
N ASP A 294 -0.35 -0.60 6.89
CA ASP A 294 -0.39 0.76 7.42
C ASP A 294 0.42 0.87 8.73
N GLU A 295 1.73 0.69 8.60
CA GLU A 295 2.69 0.52 9.70
C GLU A 295 3.04 1.83 10.42
N TYR A 296 3.13 2.95 9.70
CA TYR A 296 3.68 4.22 10.20
C TYR A 296 2.57 5.21 10.52
N TRP A 297 2.40 5.51 11.81
CA TRP A 297 1.29 6.32 12.30
C TRP A 297 1.76 7.51 13.11
N SER A 298 1.20 8.68 12.81
CA SER A 298 1.44 9.88 13.62
C SER A 298 0.50 9.96 14.82
N VAL A 299 0.87 10.75 15.83
CA VAL A 299 0.01 11.00 17.00
C VAL A 299 -1.36 11.57 16.60
N PRO A 300 -1.46 12.57 15.70
CA PRO A 300 -2.76 13.06 15.24
C PRO A 300 -3.65 11.99 14.60
N MET A 301 -3.09 11.09 13.78
CA MET A 301 -3.83 9.98 13.15
C MET A 301 -4.43 9.04 14.19
N ARG A 302 -3.60 8.57 15.14
CA ARG A 302 -4.08 7.69 16.20
C ARG A 302 -5.21 8.34 16.98
N ARG A 303 -5.03 9.62 17.38
CA ARG A 303 -6.06 10.34 18.13
C ARG A 303 -7.34 10.52 17.31
N ALA A 304 -7.24 10.73 16.00
CA ALA A 304 -8.41 10.83 15.13
C ALA A 304 -9.15 9.48 15.04
N ALA A 305 -8.45 8.36 14.89
CA ALA A 305 -9.05 7.03 14.88
C ALA A 305 -9.69 6.66 16.24
N GLU A 306 -9.03 7.00 17.35
CA GLU A 306 -9.58 6.81 18.70
C GLU A 306 -10.86 7.64 18.91
N ARG A 307 -10.87 8.92 18.51
CA ARG A 307 -12.08 9.76 18.56
C ARG A 307 -13.19 9.21 17.68
N ALA A 308 -12.87 8.81 16.45
CA ALA A 308 -13.84 8.21 15.53
C ALA A 308 -14.53 7.00 16.17
N ARG A 309 -13.74 6.08 16.74
CA ARG A 309 -14.27 4.94 17.50
C ARG A 309 -15.15 5.42 18.66
N ASP A 310 -14.69 6.34 19.47
CA ASP A 310 -15.38 6.80 20.67
C ASP A 310 -16.68 7.59 20.35
N GLU A 311 -16.79 8.15 19.15
CA GLU A 311 -17.97 8.83 18.61
C GLU A 311 -18.92 7.89 17.82
N GLY A 312 -18.58 6.60 17.68
CA GLY A 312 -19.44 5.59 17.07
C GLY A 312 -19.09 5.20 15.63
N THR A 313 -18.04 5.79 15.04
CA THR A 313 -17.51 5.37 13.73
C THR A 313 -16.71 4.09 13.87
N SER A 314 -17.04 3.05 13.11
CA SER A 314 -16.36 1.75 13.14
C SER A 314 -14.98 1.82 12.48
N LEU A 315 -14.04 0.95 12.86
CA LEU A 315 -12.70 0.87 12.29
C LEU A 315 -12.46 -0.54 11.72
N VAL A 316 -11.96 -0.63 10.50
CA VAL A 316 -11.72 -1.90 9.80
C VAL A 316 -10.30 -1.94 9.28
N PHE A 317 -9.47 -2.79 9.88
CA PHE A 317 -8.07 -3.00 9.51
C PHE A 317 -7.94 -4.33 8.76
N LEU A 318 -7.57 -4.27 7.48
CA LEU A 318 -7.50 -5.44 6.59
C LEU A 318 -6.07 -5.93 6.38
N SER A 319 -5.16 -5.60 7.30
CA SER A 319 -3.76 -6.02 7.29
C SER A 319 -3.27 -6.41 8.70
N ALA A 320 -2.01 -6.85 8.78
CA ALA A 320 -1.23 -6.93 10.01
C ALA A 320 -0.29 -5.71 10.15
N ASN A 321 0.42 -5.66 11.29
CA ASN A 321 1.47 -4.69 11.60
C ASN A 321 1.01 -3.23 11.42
N THR A 322 -0.25 -2.97 11.77
CA THR A 322 -0.82 -1.62 11.72
C THR A 322 -0.39 -0.83 12.94
N MET A 323 -0.08 0.46 12.77
CA MET A 323 0.27 1.37 13.86
C MET A 323 1.45 0.88 14.71
N TYR A 324 2.50 0.34 14.07
CA TYR A 324 3.67 -0.19 14.77
C TYR A 324 4.69 0.92 15.11
N TRP A 325 5.02 1.75 14.11
CA TRP A 325 5.94 2.88 14.28
C TRP A 325 5.20 4.20 14.47
N GLN A 326 5.65 4.98 15.44
CA GLN A 326 5.27 6.37 15.61
C GLN A 326 6.14 7.26 14.70
N VAL A 327 5.50 8.18 14.00
CA VAL A 327 6.16 9.13 13.09
C VAL A 327 5.68 10.56 13.27
N ASP A 328 6.52 11.50 12.83
CA ASP A 328 6.21 12.92 12.76
C ASP A 328 6.24 13.40 11.31
N LEU A 329 5.35 14.35 11.01
CA LEU A 329 5.30 15.05 9.73
C LEU A 329 5.66 16.52 9.94
N ALA A 330 6.56 17.01 9.09
CA ALA A 330 7.07 18.38 9.13
C ALA A 330 6.94 19.05 7.75
N PRO A 331 6.92 20.40 7.69
CA PRO A 331 6.86 21.10 6.41
C PRO A 331 8.13 20.90 5.57
N SER A 332 8.00 21.09 4.26
CA SER A 332 9.14 21.17 3.33
C SER A 332 10.00 22.40 3.63
N PRO A 333 11.23 22.49 3.07
CA PRO A 333 12.02 23.72 3.12
C PRO A 333 11.30 24.95 2.54
N SER A 334 10.35 24.75 1.62
CA SER A 334 9.50 25.80 1.05
C SER A 334 8.27 26.14 1.90
N GLY A 335 8.09 25.50 3.06
CA GLY A 335 7.00 25.76 4.00
C GLY A 335 5.69 25.02 3.74
N VAL A 336 5.65 24.11 2.76
CA VAL A 336 4.45 23.30 2.49
C VAL A 336 4.31 22.24 3.60
N PRO A 337 3.19 22.15 4.33
CA PRO A 337 3.03 21.21 5.44
C PRO A 337 3.07 19.75 4.98
N ASP A 338 3.41 18.87 5.91
CA ASP A 338 3.31 17.40 5.78
C ASP A 338 4.14 16.80 4.63
N ARG A 339 5.37 17.31 4.44
CA ARG A 339 6.29 16.91 3.36
C ARG A 339 7.52 16.15 3.78
N LEU A 340 7.91 16.25 5.04
CA LEU A 340 9.01 15.50 5.61
C LEU A 340 8.46 14.52 6.63
N LEU A 341 8.63 13.23 6.38
CA LEU A 341 8.25 12.13 7.26
C LEU A 341 9.47 11.69 8.05
N THR A 342 9.39 11.77 9.38
CA THR A 342 10.49 11.38 10.28
C THR A 342 10.07 10.22 11.18
N CYS A 343 10.93 9.20 11.28
CA CYS A 343 10.80 8.13 12.26
C CYS A 343 12.13 7.95 12.99
N HIS A 344 12.13 8.14 14.31
CA HIS A 344 13.32 8.00 15.14
C HIS A 344 13.56 6.54 15.54
N LYS A 345 13.72 5.64 14.57
CA LYS A 345 14.05 4.24 14.84
C LYS A 345 15.39 4.14 15.59
N ARG A 346 15.35 3.80 16.87
CA ARG A 346 16.46 3.31 17.75
C ARG A 346 17.86 3.91 17.55
N ARG A 347 17.98 5.17 17.10
CA ARG A 347 19.27 5.85 16.86
C ARG A 347 19.86 6.56 18.08
N ALA A 348 19.14 6.59 19.20
CA ALA A 348 19.66 7.06 20.48
C ALA A 348 19.12 6.18 21.63
N PRO A 349 19.93 5.86 22.66
CA PRO A 349 19.43 5.24 23.88
C PRO A 349 18.25 6.05 24.44
N GLY A 350 17.08 5.42 24.58
CA GLY A 350 15.89 6.04 25.17
C GLY A 350 14.90 6.71 24.20
N LYS A 351 15.13 6.69 22.89
CA LYS A 351 14.12 7.11 21.89
C LYS A 351 13.63 5.92 21.09
N ALA A 352 12.76 5.13 21.71
CA ALA A 352 11.95 4.17 20.98
C ALA A 352 11.02 4.94 20.01
N ALA A 353 10.73 4.35 18.85
CA ALA A 353 9.66 4.83 17.97
C ALA A 353 8.49 3.83 17.92
N LEU A 354 8.57 2.69 18.62
CA LEU A 354 7.47 1.73 18.67
C LEU A 354 6.34 2.29 19.52
N TRP A 355 5.12 2.22 19.01
CA TRP A 355 3.95 2.72 19.75
C TRP A 355 3.82 2.11 21.15
N ARG A 356 4.08 0.81 21.27
CA ARG A 356 4.07 0.07 22.55
C ARG A 356 5.19 0.44 23.53
N GLU A 357 6.24 1.12 23.08
CA GLU A 357 7.36 1.56 23.92
C GLU A 357 7.25 3.05 24.27
N VAL A 358 6.61 3.87 23.41
CA VAL A 358 6.50 5.33 23.57
C VAL A 358 5.19 5.76 24.24
N ASP A 359 4.09 5.08 23.93
CA ASP A 359 2.75 5.36 24.45
C ASP A 359 2.00 4.02 24.60
N ARG A 360 0.69 4.02 24.38
CA ARG A 360 -0.17 2.86 24.46
C ARG A 360 0.14 1.86 23.32
N PRO A 361 0.18 0.55 23.56
CA PRO A 361 0.36 -0.45 22.51
C PRO A 361 -0.80 -0.46 21.51
N GLU A 362 -0.54 -1.07 20.36
CA GLU A 362 -1.46 -1.20 19.23
C GLU A 362 -2.73 -1.92 19.62
N GLN A 363 -2.60 -2.92 20.50
CA GLN A 363 -3.72 -3.69 21.03
C GLN A 363 -4.77 -2.81 21.71
N GLN A 364 -4.42 -1.66 22.30
CA GLN A 364 -5.40 -0.75 22.92
C GLN A 364 -6.28 0.01 21.93
N LEU A 365 -6.01 -0.07 20.63
CA LEU A 365 -6.90 0.39 19.57
C LEU A 365 -7.40 -0.78 18.71
N LEU A 366 -6.51 -1.68 18.27
CA LEU A 366 -6.83 -2.73 17.30
C LEU A 366 -7.44 -3.99 17.95
N GLY A 367 -7.25 -4.19 19.26
CA GLY A 367 -7.65 -5.41 19.97
C GLY A 367 -6.66 -6.59 19.85
N ILE A 368 -5.69 -6.48 18.94
CA ILE A 368 -4.52 -7.35 18.73
C ILE A 368 -3.31 -6.46 18.37
N GLN A 369 -2.10 -6.99 18.32
CA GLN A 369 -0.90 -6.22 17.93
C GLN A 369 0.13 -7.11 17.24
N TYR A 370 1.10 -6.48 16.57
CA TYR A 370 2.14 -7.16 15.80
C TYR A 370 2.88 -8.25 16.58
N ALA A 371 2.88 -9.44 16.01
CA ALA A 371 3.51 -10.65 16.52
C ALA A 371 4.86 -10.93 15.84
N GLY A 372 4.95 -10.65 14.54
CA GLY A 372 6.15 -10.90 13.74
C GLY A 372 5.86 -11.22 12.27
N ARG A 373 6.93 -11.38 11.51
CA ARG A 373 6.87 -11.83 10.11
C ARG A 373 6.38 -13.27 10.00
N VAL A 374 5.71 -13.54 8.89
CA VAL A 374 5.28 -14.88 8.45
C VAL A 374 6.13 -15.24 7.22
N PRO A 375 7.23 -15.99 7.40
CA PRO A 375 8.16 -16.29 6.30
C PRO A 375 7.50 -17.12 5.19
N GLU A 376 6.72 -18.13 5.59
CA GLU A 376 6.00 -19.02 4.68
C GLU A 376 4.49 -18.87 4.92
N PRO A 377 3.68 -18.65 3.88
CA PRO A 377 2.24 -18.61 4.01
C PRO A 377 1.69 -19.84 4.73
N SER A 378 0.77 -19.63 5.66
CA SER A 378 0.11 -20.68 6.45
C SER A 378 -1.41 -20.51 6.37
N ALA A 379 -2.15 -21.57 6.69
CA ALA A 379 -3.61 -21.50 6.70
C ALA A 379 -4.15 -20.60 7.82
N LEU A 380 -5.19 -19.83 7.53
CA LEU A 380 -6.01 -19.19 8.55
C LEU A 380 -7.02 -20.22 9.07
N VAL A 381 -7.05 -20.44 10.39
CA VAL A 381 -7.95 -21.40 11.03
C VAL A 381 -9.15 -20.67 11.59
N VAL A 382 -10.33 -20.94 11.03
CA VAL A 382 -11.59 -20.31 11.41
C VAL A 382 -11.98 -20.70 12.84
N ARG A 383 -12.35 -19.70 13.64
CA ARG A 383 -12.83 -19.84 15.03
C ARG A 383 -14.12 -19.07 15.25
N ASN A 384 -14.91 -19.57 16.20
CA ASN A 384 -16.23 -19.05 16.52
C ASN A 384 -17.12 -18.95 15.26
N ALA A 385 -17.18 -20.02 14.48
CA ALA A 385 -17.88 -20.06 13.18
C ALA A 385 -19.38 -19.75 13.26
N GLU A 386 -20.00 -19.87 14.43
CA GLU A 386 -21.40 -19.48 14.68
C GLU A 386 -21.60 -17.96 14.75
N HIS A 387 -20.53 -17.17 14.87
CA HIS A 387 -20.60 -15.72 14.91
C HIS A 387 -21.09 -15.15 13.57
N TRP A 388 -21.91 -14.10 13.62
CA TRP A 388 -22.54 -13.49 12.44
C TRP A 388 -21.56 -13.06 11.33
N LEU A 389 -20.29 -12.83 11.67
CA LEU A 389 -19.26 -12.54 10.66
C LEU A 389 -19.16 -13.66 9.63
N TRP A 390 -19.21 -14.92 10.08
CA TRP A 390 -19.08 -16.11 9.22
C TRP A 390 -20.41 -16.57 8.61
N GLU A 391 -21.52 -15.90 8.92
CA GLU A 391 -22.85 -16.31 8.47
C GLU A 391 -22.95 -16.37 6.93
N ASN A 392 -23.40 -17.50 6.41
CA ASN A 392 -23.52 -17.78 4.96
C ASN A 392 -22.20 -17.65 4.17
N SER A 393 -21.04 -17.61 4.84
CA SER A 393 -19.73 -17.61 4.18
C SER A 393 -19.31 -18.99 3.66
N GLY A 394 -19.90 -20.06 4.22
CA GLY A 394 -19.49 -21.44 3.99
C GLY A 394 -18.33 -21.89 4.88
N ALA A 395 -17.78 -21.02 5.73
CA ALA A 395 -16.75 -21.38 6.70
C ALA A 395 -17.34 -22.11 7.92
N GLY A 396 -16.73 -23.25 8.28
CA GLY A 396 -16.99 -24.03 9.48
C GLY A 396 -15.93 -23.84 10.58
N GLU A 397 -16.23 -24.31 11.79
CA GLU A 397 -15.29 -24.25 12.92
C GLU A 397 -14.09 -25.16 12.65
N GLY A 398 -12.88 -24.59 12.71
CA GLY A 398 -11.64 -25.30 12.42
C GLY A 398 -11.30 -25.42 10.93
N ASP A 399 -12.10 -24.84 10.03
CA ASP A 399 -11.74 -24.80 8.61
C ASP A 399 -10.42 -24.07 8.40
N GLU A 400 -9.60 -24.63 7.52
CA GLU A 400 -8.34 -24.05 7.08
C GLU A 400 -8.55 -23.31 5.76
N ILE A 401 -8.14 -22.05 5.74
CA ILE A 401 -8.11 -21.19 4.54
C ILE A 401 -6.65 -21.00 4.15
N GLU A 402 -6.19 -21.79 3.17
CA GLU A 402 -4.79 -21.85 2.78
C GLU A 402 -4.22 -20.50 2.35
N GLY A 403 -2.99 -20.21 2.77
CA GLY A 403 -2.26 -18.99 2.40
C GLY A 403 -2.81 -17.68 2.99
N LEU A 404 -3.79 -17.72 3.89
CA LEU A 404 -4.39 -16.52 4.49
C LEU A 404 -3.63 -15.95 5.69
N VAL A 405 -2.63 -16.65 6.22
CA VAL A 405 -1.66 -16.08 7.16
C VAL A 405 -0.37 -15.87 6.38
N ALA A 406 -0.05 -14.64 6.00
CA ALA A 406 1.08 -14.36 5.12
C ALA A 406 1.66 -12.95 5.35
N GLY A 407 2.95 -12.79 5.02
CA GLY A 407 3.71 -11.55 5.17
C GLY A 407 4.03 -11.26 6.62
N GLU A 408 3.01 -10.89 7.39
CA GLU A 408 3.09 -10.52 8.79
C GLU A 408 1.81 -10.91 9.53
N ALA A 409 1.92 -11.14 10.84
CA ALA A 409 0.82 -11.55 11.69
C ALA A 409 0.68 -10.68 12.93
N ASP A 410 -0.56 -10.41 13.30
CA ASP A 410 -0.93 -9.83 14.58
C ASP A 410 -1.59 -10.88 15.48
N ARG A 411 -1.50 -10.69 16.80
CA ARG A 411 -2.14 -11.55 17.80
C ARG A 411 -2.55 -10.81 19.06
N TYR A 412 -3.37 -11.45 19.87
CA TYR A 412 -3.67 -11.03 21.22
C TYR A 412 -2.51 -11.36 22.17
N PHE A 413 -2.21 -10.40 23.04
CA PHE A 413 -1.26 -10.52 24.13
C PHE A 413 -2.01 -10.39 25.47
N PRO A 414 -2.16 -11.48 26.25
CA PRO A 414 -2.94 -11.47 27.49
C PRO A 414 -2.46 -10.52 28.58
N ARG A 415 -1.17 -10.17 28.57
CA ARG A 415 -0.58 -9.24 29.54
C ARG A 415 -0.67 -7.77 29.11
N THR A 416 -1.13 -7.52 27.89
CA THR A 416 -1.38 -6.19 27.38
C THR A 416 -2.85 -5.84 27.58
N ALA A 417 -3.13 -4.63 28.07
CA ALA A 417 -4.49 -4.16 28.25
C ALA A 417 -5.26 -4.16 26.92
N LEU A 418 -6.55 -4.51 26.99
CA LEU A 418 -7.48 -4.36 25.88
C LEU A 418 -8.09 -2.95 25.87
N PRO A 419 -8.62 -2.50 24.72
CA PRO A 419 -9.45 -1.31 24.66
C PRO A 419 -10.67 -1.49 25.58
N PRO A 420 -11.28 -0.41 26.08
CA PRO A 420 -12.64 -0.46 26.61
C PRO A 420 -13.57 -1.10 25.56
N HIS A 421 -14.33 -2.11 25.97
CA HIS A 421 -15.23 -2.84 25.07
C HIS A 421 -16.42 -3.42 25.83
N CYS A 422 -17.55 -3.55 25.13
CA CYS A 422 -18.75 -4.24 25.63
C CYS A 422 -18.75 -5.73 25.25
N GLY A 423 -17.94 -6.12 24.28
CA GLY A 423 -17.76 -7.50 23.84
C GLY A 423 -16.58 -7.60 22.89
N ARG A 424 -15.88 -8.73 22.93
CA ARG A 424 -14.73 -9.04 22.07
C ARG A 424 -14.75 -10.51 21.70
N ILE A 425 -14.36 -10.83 20.47
CA ILE A 425 -14.24 -12.19 19.96
C ILE A 425 -13.00 -12.32 19.07
N LEU A 426 -12.36 -13.50 19.10
CA LEU A 426 -11.33 -13.88 18.14
C LEU A 426 -11.96 -14.81 17.12
N LEU A 427 -11.88 -14.47 15.84
CA LEU A 427 -12.54 -15.15 14.73
C LEU A 427 -11.61 -16.08 13.98
N ALA A 428 -10.31 -16.00 14.27
CA ALA A 428 -9.30 -16.93 13.81
C ALA A 428 -8.23 -17.10 14.89
N HIS A 429 -7.62 -18.29 14.94
CA HIS A 429 -6.46 -18.58 15.78
C HIS A 429 -5.59 -19.61 15.06
N SER A 430 -4.59 -19.10 14.35
CA SER A 430 -3.92 -19.81 13.26
C SER A 430 -2.44 -20.00 13.59
N PRO A 431 -1.94 -21.24 13.69
CA PRO A 431 -0.53 -21.49 13.96
C PRO A 431 0.34 -21.16 12.73
N TYR A 432 1.53 -20.60 12.95
CA TYR A 432 2.56 -20.46 11.92
C TYR A 432 3.96 -20.56 12.53
N ARG A 433 4.99 -20.78 11.70
CA ARG A 433 6.40 -20.76 12.15
C ARG A 433 7.02 -19.42 11.79
N ASP A 434 7.65 -18.77 12.76
CA ASP A 434 8.43 -17.55 12.50
C ASP A 434 9.79 -17.87 11.86
N SER A 435 10.59 -16.84 11.58
CA SER A 435 11.93 -16.98 10.98
C SER A 435 12.92 -17.79 11.81
N GLU A 436 12.66 -17.96 13.11
CA GLU A 436 13.47 -18.78 14.01
C GLU A 436 12.90 -20.22 14.13
N GLY A 437 11.84 -20.54 13.38
CA GLY A 437 11.14 -21.82 13.42
C GLY A 437 10.22 -21.99 14.64
N ALA A 438 10.08 -20.97 15.48
CA ALA A 438 9.26 -21.03 16.68
C ALA A 438 7.78 -20.94 16.32
N LEU A 439 6.96 -21.71 17.03
CA LEU A 439 5.52 -21.68 16.86
C LEU A 439 4.96 -20.34 17.36
N ARG A 440 4.29 -19.63 16.47
CA ARG A 440 3.53 -18.40 16.73
C ARG A 440 2.09 -18.60 16.28
N HIS A 441 1.26 -17.59 16.56
CA HIS A 441 -0.15 -17.60 16.19
C HIS A 441 -0.51 -16.25 15.58
N GLN A 442 -1.30 -16.30 14.51
CA GLN A 442 -2.05 -15.17 13.97
C GLN A 442 -3.48 -15.23 14.52
N GLU A 443 -4.08 -14.07 14.77
CA GLU A 443 -5.47 -13.99 15.19
C GLU A 443 -6.23 -12.88 14.45
N THR A 444 -7.48 -13.15 14.14
CA THR A 444 -8.43 -12.15 13.65
C THR A 444 -9.32 -11.71 14.79
N SER A 445 -9.45 -10.41 15.02
CA SER A 445 -10.12 -9.86 16.20
C SER A 445 -11.25 -8.93 15.83
N LEU A 446 -12.32 -8.98 16.62
CA LEU A 446 -13.42 -8.04 16.56
C LEU A 446 -13.83 -7.65 17.97
N TYR A 447 -13.97 -6.36 18.22
CA TYR A 447 -14.59 -5.86 19.45
C TYR A 447 -15.62 -4.76 19.17
N ARG A 448 -16.52 -4.57 20.14
CA ARG A 448 -17.48 -3.46 20.17
C ARG A 448 -17.06 -2.46 21.23
N ALA A 449 -16.79 -1.23 20.82
CA ALA A 449 -16.49 -0.12 21.73
C ALA A 449 -17.77 0.32 22.50
N PRO A 450 -17.62 1.02 23.65
CA PRO A 450 -18.76 1.54 24.41
C PRO A 450 -19.71 2.45 23.62
N SER A 451 -19.18 3.11 22.59
CA SER A 451 -19.94 3.94 21.63
C SER A 451 -20.86 3.14 20.70
N GLY A 452 -20.71 1.81 20.65
CA GLY A 452 -21.35 0.94 19.68
C GLY A 452 -20.49 0.64 18.44
N ALA A 453 -19.43 1.40 18.19
CA ALA A 453 -18.51 1.19 17.06
C ALA A 453 -17.91 -0.23 17.07
N LEU A 454 -17.83 -0.85 15.89
CA LEU A 454 -17.11 -2.11 15.70
C LEU A 454 -15.67 -1.80 15.32
N VAL A 455 -14.72 -2.54 15.90
CA VAL A 455 -13.32 -2.48 15.49
C VAL A 455 -12.86 -3.88 15.12
N PHE A 456 -12.56 -4.07 13.83
CA PHE A 456 -12.12 -5.31 13.23
C PHE A 456 -10.65 -5.21 12.82
N ALA A 457 -9.86 -6.24 13.12
CA ALA A 457 -8.50 -6.38 12.63
C ALA A 457 -8.29 -7.80 12.09
N SER A 458 -7.93 -7.90 10.80
CA SER A 458 -7.67 -9.19 10.14
C SER A 458 -6.45 -9.88 10.71
N GLY A 459 -5.40 -9.11 11.05
CA GLY A 459 -4.14 -9.60 11.59
C GLY A 459 -3.28 -10.37 10.58
N THR A 460 -3.47 -10.13 9.28
CA THR A 460 -2.72 -10.77 8.18
C THR A 460 -2.69 -9.86 6.96
N PHE A 461 -1.59 -9.86 6.18
CA PHE A 461 -1.53 -9.14 4.89
C PHE A 461 -2.44 -9.76 3.83
N ALA A 462 -2.84 -11.02 4.00
CA ALA A 462 -3.55 -11.77 2.98
C ALA A 462 -5.03 -11.40 2.81
N TRP A 463 -5.60 -10.61 3.73
CA TRP A 463 -7.04 -10.37 3.76
C TRP A 463 -7.54 -9.60 2.53
N SER A 464 -6.91 -8.47 2.20
CA SER A 464 -7.28 -7.68 1.01
C SER A 464 -7.03 -8.42 -0.31
N PRO A 465 -5.88 -9.09 -0.52
CA PRO A 465 -5.69 -9.98 -1.67
C PRO A 465 -6.80 -11.02 -1.84
N ALA A 466 -7.29 -11.61 -0.74
CA ALA A 466 -8.39 -12.59 -0.79
C ALA A 466 -9.74 -12.00 -1.26
N LEU A 467 -9.86 -10.68 -1.37
CA LEU A 467 -11.06 -10.02 -1.87
C LEU A 467 -11.13 -9.96 -3.40
N ASP A 468 -10.01 -9.67 -4.09
CA ASP A 468 -10.06 -9.52 -5.55
C ASP A 468 -8.77 -9.85 -6.32
N ARG A 469 -7.72 -10.33 -5.65
CA ARG A 469 -6.46 -10.65 -6.32
C ARG A 469 -6.53 -12.02 -6.99
N PRO A 470 -6.36 -12.11 -8.33
CA PRO A 470 -6.34 -13.39 -9.03
C PRO A 470 -5.34 -14.37 -8.42
N GLY A 471 -5.77 -15.62 -8.25
CA GLY A 471 -4.99 -16.66 -7.57
C GLY A 471 -5.12 -16.67 -6.03
N HIS A 472 -5.63 -15.61 -5.41
CA HIS A 472 -5.77 -15.51 -3.95
C HIS A 472 -7.22 -15.32 -3.47
N VAL A 473 -8.17 -15.03 -4.37
CA VAL A 473 -9.58 -14.82 -4.01
C VAL A 473 -10.16 -16.01 -3.23
N ASP A 474 -10.77 -15.73 -2.07
CA ASP A 474 -11.52 -16.71 -1.29
C ASP A 474 -12.93 -16.20 -0.98
N SER A 475 -13.94 -16.96 -1.41
CA SER A 475 -15.35 -16.60 -1.25
C SER A 475 -15.81 -16.48 0.22
N ARG A 476 -15.19 -17.23 1.15
CA ARG A 476 -15.49 -17.15 2.59
C ARG A 476 -15.06 -15.80 3.13
N ILE A 477 -13.87 -15.32 2.74
CA ILE A 477 -13.34 -14.02 3.14
C ILE A 477 -14.12 -12.86 2.50
N GLN A 478 -14.49 -12.98 1.23
CA GLN A 478 -15.37 -12.00 0.58
C GLN A 478 -16.70 -11.88 1.33
N LYS A 479 -17.34 -13.00 1.67
CA LYS A 479 -18.61 -12.99 2.37
C LYS A 479 -18.49 -12.51 3.82
N ALA A 480 -17.44 -12.89 4.54
CA ALA A 480 -17.16 -12.39 5.89
C ALA A 480 -16.96 -10.87 5.90
N THR A 481 -16.23 -10.33 4.93
CA THR A 481 -16.02 -8.89 4.78
C THR A 481 -17.34 -8.18 4.44
N ALA A 482 -18.16 -8.75 3.55
CA ALA A 482 -19.48 -8.20 3.25
C ALA A 482 -20.38 -8.17 4.50
N ASN A 483 -20.40 -9.24 5.29
CA ASN A 483 -21.18 -9.28 6.54
C ASN A 483 -20.73 -8.20 7.53
N LEU A 484 -19.41 -7.96 7.65
CA LEU A 484 -18.85 -6.89 8.49
C LEU A 484 -19.33 -5.51 8.03
N LEU A 485 -19.15 -5.20 6.75
CA LEU A 485 -19.55 -3.91 6.20
C LEU A 485 -21.06 -3.73 6.32
N ASP A 486 -21.88 -4.69 5.87
CA ASP A 486 -23.34 -4.61 5.97
C ASP A 486 -23.84 -4.39 7.42
N ARG A 487 -23.14 -4.97 8.40
CA ARG A 487 -23.45 -4.76 9.83
C ARG A 487 -23.12 -3.34 10.29
N ILE A 488 -22.03 -2.76 9.81
CA ILE A 488 -21.65 -1.36 10.06
C ILE A 488 -22.65 -0.41 9.38
N ALA A 489 -23.02 -0.67 8.12
CA ALA A 489 -23.97 0.15 7.36
C ALA A 489 -25.35 0.25 8.03
N LYS A 490 -25.87 -0.86 8.56
CA LYS A 490 -27.21 -0.89 9.16
C LYS A 490 -27.35 -0.07 10.45
N GLY A 491 -26.24 0.30 11.10
CA GLY A 491 -26.26 0.80 12.48
C GLY A 491 -26.65 -0.30 13.46
N THR A 492 -26.17 -0.21 14.69
CA THR A 492 -26.32 -1.26 15.70
C THR A 492 -27.57 -1.11 16.53
#